data_AF-A0A8K0K6X0-F1
#
_entry.id   AF-A0A8K0K6X0-F1
#
_cell.length_a   1.000
_cell.length_b   1.000
_cell.length_c   1.000
_cell.angle_alpha   90.00
_cell.angle_beta   90.00
_cell.angle_gamma   90.00
#
_symmetry.space_group_name_H-M   'P 1'
#
loop_
_entity.id
_entity.type
_entity.pdbx_description
1 polymer ?
#
loop_
_entity_poly.entity_id
_entity_poly.type
_entity_poly.pdbx_seq_one_letter_code
_entity_poly.pdbx_strand_id
1 'polypeptide(L)'
;MCKAKALLAAEELLLEAKRGLARANELGAYGWKPCPLPGANKKFLHNTLRNVVSSNNLKEQKIERNLKKSKYLLRKEYVSPSEKKTESTISDVIDGRKKIHESRKDKDEEKKKNSPDQRHHCSHRSN
;
A
#
# COMPACT_ATOMS: atom_id res chain seq x y z
N MET A 1 -18.92 -24.98 -34.04
CA MET A 1 -18.30 -24.45 -32.80
C MET A 1 -17.07 -23.53 -33.02
N CYS A 2 -16.56 -23.34 -34.25
CA CYS A 2 -15.31 -22.58 -34.49
C CYS A 2 -15.49 -21.06 -34.55
N LYS A 3 -16.66 -20.56 -34.97
CA LYS A 3 -16.90 -19.11 -35.18
C LYS A 3 -16.88 -18.30 -33.88
N ALA A 4 -17.41 -18.84 -32.78
CA ALA A 4 -17.42 -18.16 -31.48
C ALA A 4 -16.01 -17.95 -30.92
N LYS A 5 -15.13 -18.94 -31.05
CA LYS A 5 -13.72 -18.82 -30.63
C LYS A 5 -12.96 -17.78 -31.45
N ALA A 6 -13.23 -17.69 -32.75
CA ALA A 6 -12.61 -16.70 -33.62
C ALA A 6 -13.03 -15.26 -33.26
N LEU A 7 -14.29 -15.05 -32.86
CA LEU A 7 -14.77 -13.75 -32.41
C LEU A 7 -14.11 -13.32 -31.09
N LEU A 8 -14.01 -14.21 -30.11
CA LEU A 8 -13.29 -13.95 -28.86
C LEU A 8 -11.82 -13.64 -29.09
N ALA A 9 -11.17 -14.37 -30.01
CA ALA A 9 -9.78 -14.13 -30.37
C ALA A 9 -9.60 -12.76 -31.04
N ALA A 10 -10.50 -12.37 -31.94
CA ALA A 10 -10.48 -11.05 -32.58
C ALA A 10 -10.69 -9.92 -31.57
N GLU A 11 -11.60 -10.10 -30.61
CA GLU A 11 -11.86 -9.13 -29.55
C GLU A 11 -10.63 -8.94 -28.65
N GLU A 12 -9.98 -10.02 -28.22
CA GLU A 12 -8.77 -9.92 -27.38
C GLU A 12 -7.61 -9.24 -28.12
N LEU A 13 -7.45 -9.51 -29.43
CA LEU A 13 -6.45 -8.81 -30.27
C LEU A 13 -6.72 -7.30 -30.33
N LEU A 14 -7.98 -6.89 -30.46
CA LEU A 14 -8.34 -5.46 -30.46
C LEU A 14 -8.10 -4.79 -29.10
N LEU A 15 -8.34 -5.51 -27.99
CA LEU A 15 -8.04 -5.01 -26.65
C LEU A 15 -6.54 -4.85 -26.44
N GLU A 16 -5.74 -5.82 -26.85
CA GLU A 16 -4.28 -5.73 -26.72
C GLU A 16 -3.70 -4.61 -27.61
N ALA A 17 -4.27 -4.39 -28.81
CA ALA A 17 -3.91 -3.25 -29.66
C ALA A 17 -4.18 -1.90 -28.97
N LYS A 18 -5.33 -1.75 -28.29
CA LYS A 18 -5.65 -0.54 -27.50
C LYS A 18 -4.66 -0.34 -26.35
N ARG A 19 -4.29 -1.41 -25.63
CA ARG A 19 -3.25 -1.35 -24.59
C ARG A 19 -1.89 -0.96 -25.18
N GLY A 20 -1.53 -1.51 -26.34
CA GLY A 20 -0.33 -1.16 -27.08
C GLY A 20 -0.26 0.33 -27.44
N LEU A 21 -1.37 0.89 -27.94
CA LEU A 21 -1.49 2.32 -28.22
C LEU A 21 -1.30 3.17 -26.95
N ALA A 22 -1.95 2.82 -25.84
CA ALA A 22 -1.80 3.54 -24.58
C ALA A 22 -0.33 3.55 -24.10
N ARG A 23 0.34 2.38 -24.12
CA ARG A 23 1.77 2.26 -23.77
C ARG A 23 2.66 3.11 -24.69
N ALA A 24 2.39 3.10 -25.99
CA ALA A 24 3.14 3.88 -26.97
C ALA A 24 2.92 5.40 -26.80
N ASN A 25 1.71 5.83 -26.43
CA ASN A 25 1.44 7.25 -26.17
C ASN A 25 2.12 7.74 -24.89
N GLU A 26 2.13 6.91 -23.83
CA GLU A 26 2.70 7.28 -22.53
C GLU A 26 4.24 7.24 -22.52
N LEU A 27 4.81 6.15 -23.03
CA LEU A 27 6.25 5.86 -22.92
C LEU A 27 6.98 5.91 -24.27
N GLY A 28 6.26 6.07 -25.38
CA GLY A 28 6.87 6.08 -26.72
C GLY A 28 7.61 4.78 -27.01
N ALA A 29 8.75 4.91 -27.72
CA ALA A 29 9.65 3.81 -28.00
C ALA A 29 10.29 3.21 -26.73
N TYR A 30 10.31 3.93 -25.60
CA TYR A 30 10.91 3.43 -24.36
C TYR A 30 10.04 2.38 -23.66
N GLY A 31 8.72 2.40 -23.86
CA GLY A 31 7.80 1.40 -23.28
C GLY A 31 8.03 -0.03 -23.79
N TRP A 32 8.80 -0.18 -24.87
CA TRP A 32 9.13 -1.47 -25.50
C TRP A 32 10.59 -1.88 -25.29
N LYS A 33 11.45 -0.99 -24.77
CA LYS A 33 12.84 -1.32 -24.43
C LYS A 33 12.90 -1.92 -23.02
N PRO A 34 13.78 -2.89 -22.76
CA PRO A 34 13.99 -3.38 -21.41
C PRO A 34 14.46 -2.23 -20.51
N CYS A 35 14.07 -2.28 -19.24
CA CYS A 35 14.53 -1.30 -18.26
C CYS A 35 16.08 -1.36 -18.20
N PRO A 36 16.78 -0.23 -18.42
CA PRO A 36 18.25 -0.21 -18.37
C PRO A 36 18.78 -0.45 -16.96
N LEU A 37 17.94 -0.31 -15.94
CA LEU A 37 18.28 -0.60 -14.56
C LEU A 37 18.10 -2.10 -14.26
N PRO A 38 18.97 -2.69 -13.42
CA PRO A 38 18.79 -4.07 -12.99
C PRO A 38 17.43 -4.26 -12.31
N GLY A 39 16.88 -5.47 -12.45
CA GLY A 39 15.62 -5.82 -11.80
C GLY A 39 15.70 -5.61 -10.29
N ALA A 40 14.70 -4.94 -9.71
CA ALA A 40 14.65 -4.70 -8.28
C ALA A 40 14.49 -6.03 -7.51
N ASN A 41 15.06 -6.10 -6.30
CA ASN A 41 14.83 -7.24 -5.41
C ASN A 41 13.33 -7.32 -5.06
N LYS A 42 12.71 -8.48 -5.34
CA LYS A 42 11.26 -8.71 -5.13
C LYS A 42 10.82 -8.43 -3.69
N LYS A 43 11.63 -8.77 -2.68
CA LYS A 43 11.32 -8.53 -1.27
C LYS A 43 11.34 -7.04 -0.94
N PHE A 44 12.36 -6.33 -1.44
CA PHE A 44 12.46 -4.88 -1.30
C PHE A 44 11.25 -4.20 -1.94
N LEU A 45 10.97 -4.48 -3.22
CA LEU A 45 9.87 -3.86 -3.95
C LEU A 45 8.51 -4.09 -3.25
N HIS A 46 8.23 -5.33 -2.86
CA HIS A 46 6.99 -5.66 -2.17
C HIS A 46 6.84 -4.95 -0.82
N ASN A 47 7.92 -4.84 -0.04
CA ASN A 47 7.91 -4.09 1.22
C ASN A 47 7.73 -2.59 0.98
N THR A 48 8.42 -2.03 -0.01
CA THR A 48 8.31 -0.62 -0.38
C THR A 48 6.87 -0.29 -0.79
N LEU A 49 6.26 -1.08 -1.68
CA LEU A 49 4.88 -0.84 -2.13
C LEU A 49 3.88 -0.90 -0.97
N ARG A 50 3.97 -1.91 -0.09
CA ARG A 50 3.10 -2.00 1.10
C ARG A 50 3.25 -0.77 2.00
N ASN A 51 4.48 -0.36 2.27
CA ASN A 51 4.77 0.78 3.13
C ASN A 51 4.32 2.11 2.51
N VAL A 52 4.47 2.30 1.19
CA VAL A 52 4.01 3.51 0.49
C VAL A 52 2.49 3.65 0.62
N VAL A 53 1.72 2.60 0.35
CA VAL A 53 0.26 2.60 0.48
C VAL A 53 -0.15 2.93 1.92
N SER A 54 0.46 2.25 2.91
CA SER A 54 0.17 2.55 4.32
C SER A 54 0.56 3.98 4.71
N SER A 55 1.68 4.50 4.21
CA SER A 55 2.15 5.85 4.52
C SER A 55 1.25 6.94 3.94
N ASN A 56 0.68 6.72 2.75
CA ASN A 56 -0.27 7.64 2.12
C ASN A 56 -1.56 7.72 2.96
N ASN A 57 -2.10 6.57 3.37
CA ASN A 57 -3.27 6.51 4.23
C ASN A 57 -3.03 7.22 5.59
N LEU A 58 -1.82 7.08 6.16
CA LEU A 58 -1.47 7.78 7.40
C LEU A 58 -1.35 9.30 7.22
N LYS A 59 -0.83 9.76 6.08
CA LYS A 59 -0.75 11.19 5.74
C LYS A 59 -2.15 11.78 5.58
N GLU A 60 -3.03 11.12 4.84
CA GLU A 60 -4.43 11.52 4.66
C GLU A 60 -5.16 11.66 6.00
N GLN A 61 -5.07 10.63 6.86
CA GLN A 61 -5.66 10.71 8.19
C GLN A 61 -5.05 11.84 9.05
N LYS A 62 -3.76 12.14 8.92
CA LYS A 62 -3.12 13.25 9.66
C LYS A 62 -3.64 14.60 9.17
N ILE A 63 -3.83 14.76 7.86
CA ILE A 63 -4.42 15.96 7.25
C ILE A 63 -5.86 16.15 7.75
N GLU A 64 -6.68 15.10 7.73
CA GLU A 64 -8.05 15.14 8.24
C GLU A 64 -8.12 15.50 9.73
N ARG A 65 -7.24 14.91 10.57
CA ARG A 65 -7.17 15.25 12.00
C ARG A 65 -6.81 16.72 12.20
N ASN A 66 -5.87 17.26 11.42
CA ASN A 66 -5.48 18.67 11.51
C ASN A 66 -6.59 19.61 11.03
N LEU A 67 -7.35 19.25 9.98
CA LEU A 67 -8.52 19.99 9.51
C LEU A 67 -9.65 19.99 10.55
N LYS A 68 -9.91 18.85 11.19
CA LYS A 68 -10.90 18.77 12.29
C LYS A 68 -10.47 19.61 13.48
N LYS A 69 -9.18 19.58 13.82
CA LYS A 69 -8.60 20.41 14.88
C LYS A 69 -8.73 21.89 14.52
N SER A 70 -8.31 22.34 13.34
CA SER A 70 -8.42 23.75 12.95
C SER A 70 -9.87 24.25 12.94
N LYS A 71 -10.83 23.45 12.45
CA LYS A 71 -12.26 23.78 12.53
C LYS A 71 -12.77 23.90 13.97
N TYR A 72 -12.31 23.04 14.87
CA TYR A 72 -12.66 23.12 16.29
C TYR A 72 -12.08 24.38 16.94
N LEU A 73 -10.82 24.72 16.67
CA LEU A 73 -10.21 25.94 17.19
C LEU A 73 -10.90 27.19 16.65
N LEU A 74 -11.24 27.22 15.35
CA LEU A 74 -11.98 28.31 14.72
C LEU A 74 -13.37 28.47 15.34
N ARG A 75 -14.09 27.37 15.57
CA ARG A 75 -15.39 27.41 16.27
C ARG A 75 -15.24 27.94 17.70
N LYS A 76 -14.17 27.58 18.41
CA LYS A 76 -13.91 28.05 19.77
C LYS A 76 -13.59 29.55 19.84
N GLU A 77 -12.95 30.09 18.81
CA GLU A 77 -12.60 31.51 18.73
C GLU A 77 -13.81 32.41 18.42
N TYR A 78 -14.81 31.90 17.70
CA TYR A 78 -16.03 32.63 17.35
C TYR A 78 -17.20 32.47 18.34
N VAL A 79 -17.10 31.55 19.32
CA VAL A 79 -18.14 31.39 20.36
C VAL A 79 -17.87 32.36 21.52
N SER A 80 -18.62 33.46 21.51
CA SER A 80 -18.68 34.43 22.61
C SER A 80 -19.16 33.77 23.92
N PRO A 81 -18.69 34.20 25.11
CA PRO A 81 -18.91 33.54 26.41
C PRO A 81 -20.36 33.36 26.91
N SER A 82 -21.41 33.72 26.16
CA SER A 82 -22.78 33.81 26.66
C SER A 82 -23.58 32.51 26.65
N GLU A 83 -23.08 31.41 26.09
CA GLU A 83 -23.83 30.14 26.03
C GLU A 83 -23.11 29.02 26.79
N LYS A 84 -23.14 29.09 28.11
CA LYS A 84 -22.84 27.95 28.98
C LYS A 84 -24.12 27.24 29.37
N LYS A 85 -24.64 26.36 28.51
CA LYS A 85 -25.52 25.27 28.98
C LYS A 85 -25.19 23.96 28.26
N THR A 86 -24.72 23.02 29.10
CA THR A 86 -24.68 21.56 28.93
C THR A 86 -23.87 21.00 27.77
N GLU A 87 -22.58 20.71 27.99
CA GLU A 87 -21.84 19.76 27.14
C GLU A 87 -20.77 18.99 27.95
N SER A 88 -21.25 18.23 28.94
CA SER A 88 -20.43 17.27 29.68
C SER A 88 -20.42 15.89 29.00
N THR A 89 -19.95 15.79 27.74
CA THR A 89 -19.75 14.46 27.11
C THR A 89 -18.75 14.42 25.93
N ILE A 90 -17.79 15.35 25.82
CA ILE A 90 -16.88 15.40 24.64
C ILE A 90 -15.41 15.54 25.05
N SER A 91 -14.97 14.80 26.06
CA SER A 91 -13.54 14.62 26.35
C SER A 91 -12.99 13.25 25.93
N ASP A 92 -13.87 12.31 25.55
CA ASP A 92 -13.47 10.91 25.32
C ASP A 92 -13.22 10.53 23.84
N VAL A 93 -13.44 11.46 22.91
CA VAL A 93 -13.41 11.15 21.46
C VAL A 93 -12.04 11.40 20.80
N ILE A 94 -11.10 12.08 21.48
CA ILE A 94 -9.84 12.50 20.84
C ILE A 94 -8.70 11.49 21.06
N ASP A 95 -8.76 10.63 22.08
CA ASP A 95 -7.67 9.70 22.37
C ASP A 95 -8.05 8.25 22.00
N GLY A 96 -7.82 7.91 20.74
CA GLY A 96 -8.03 6.57 20.17
C GLY A 96 -7.05 5.51 20.68
N ARG A 97 -6.82 5.40 22.00
CA ARG A 97 -6.18 4.22 22.61
C ARG A 97 -7.19 3.09 22.72
N LYS A 98 -7.34 2.31 21.64
CA LYS A 98 -7.80 0.92 21.77
C LYS A 98 -6.78 0.17 22.62
N LYS A 99 -7.10 -0.09 23.89
CA LYS A 99 -6.42 -1.14 24.68
C LYS A 99 -6.77 -2.48 24.05
N ILE A 100 -5.86 -3.03 23.24
CA ILE A 100 -5.94 -4.43 22.82
C ILE A 100 -5.32 -5.23 23.96
N HIS A 101 -6.16 -5.73 24.88
CA HIS A 101 -5.80 -6.89 25.67
C HIS A 101 -6.21 -8.10 24.85
N GLU A 102 -5.27 -8.76 24.18
CA GLU A 102 -5.49 -10.14 23.76
C GLU A 102 -4.20 -10.96 23.86
N SER A 103 -4.36 -12.08 24.53
CA SER A 103 -3.37 -12.93 25.18
C SER A 103 -2.48 -13.69 24.19
N ARG A 104 -1.17 -13.72 24.47
CA ARG A 104 -0.24 -14.73 23.95
C ARG A 104 -0.76 -16.12 24.32
N LYS A 105 -1.02 -16.96 23.32
CA LYS A 105 -1.09 -18.42 23.49
C LYS A 105 -0.07 -19.04 22.55
N ASP A 106 1.00 -19.54 23.15
CA ASP A 106 1.91 -20.51 22.56
C ASP A 106 1.13 -21.78 22.21
N LYS A 107 1.29 -22.26 20.97
CA LYS A 107 1.25 -23.69 20.65
C LYS A 107 2.15 -23.95 19.44
N ASP A 108 3.28 -24.57 19.74
CA ASP A 108 4.08 -25.35 18.81
C ASP A 108 3.19 -26.36 18.08
N GLU A 109 3.32 -26.47 16.76
CA GLU A 109 3.40 -27.80 16.13
C GLU A 109 4.28 -27.79 14.89
N GLU A 110 5.24 -28.68 14.98
CA GLU A 110 6.30 -29.05 14.07
C GLU A 110 5.75 -29.75 12.82
N LYS A 111 6.22 -29.35 11.63
CA LYS A 111 6.35 -30.27 10.49
C LYS A 111 7.58 -29.94 9.67
N LYS A 112 8.70 -30.50 10.14
CA LYS A 112 9.90 -30.78 9.35
C LYS A 112 9.55 -31.71 8.19
N LYS A 113 9.93 -31.34 6.96
CA LYS A 113 10.40 -32.28 5.93
C LYS A 113 11.51 -31.61 5.09
N ASN A 114 12.74 -31.90 5.51
CA ASN A 114 13.95 -32.27 4.74
C ASN A 114 14.21 -31.55 3.39
N SER A 115 15.37 -30.89 3.22
CA SER A 115 16.59 -31.51 2.63
C SER A 115 17.74 -30.47 2.55
N PRO A 116 19.04 -30.86 2.53
CA PRO A 116 20.13 -30.12 3.15
C PRO A 116 21.02 -29.32 2.18
N ASP A 117 21.81 -28.41 2.79
CA ASP A 117 23.15 -27.90 2.40
C ASP A 117 23.35 -27.45 0.93
N GLN A 118 23.79 -26.21 0.66
CA GLN A 118 25.23 -25.92 0.74
C GLN A 118 25.49 -24.43 0.98
N ARG A 119 26.24 -24.17 2.04
CA ARG A 119 27.00 -22.93 2.24
C ARG A 119 28.08 -22.84 1.17
N HIS A 120 27.94 -21.93 0.20
CA HIS A 120 29.09 -21.50 -0.60
C HIS A 120 29.81 -20.37 0.12
N HIS A 121 30.95 -20.73 0.70
CA HIS A 121 32.01 -19.83 1.13
C HIS A 121 32.31 -18.79 0.05
N CYS A 122 32.22 -17.52 0.41
CA CYS A 122 32.86 -16.44 -0.31
C CYS A 122 34.38 -16.64 -0.17
N SER A 123 35.06 -17.01 -1.26
CA SER A 123 36.50 -16.90 -1.36
C SER A 123 36.83 -15.67 -2.18
N HIS A 124 37.54 -14.73 -1.56
CA HIS A 124 38.22 -13.65 -2.23
C HIS A 124 39.25 -14.26 -3.19
N ARG A 125 39.28 -13.77 -4.43
CA ARG A 125 40.45 -13.96 -5.28
C ARG A 125 40.83 -12.61 -5.88
N SER A 126 41.84 -12.02 -5.27
CA SER A 126 42.67 -10.98 -5.85
C SER A 126 43.43 -11.55 -7.05
N ASN A 127 43.40 -10.84 -8.17
CA ASN A 127 44.54 -10.53 -9.03
C ASN A 127 44.09 -9.51 -10.08
#